data_AF-A0A2E2T585-F1
#
_entry.id   AF-A0A2E2T585-F1
#
_cell.length_a   1.000
_cell.length_b   1.000
_cell.length_c   1.000
_cell.angle_alpha   90.00
_cell.angle_beta   90.00
_cell.angle_gamma   90.00
#
_symmetry.space_group_name_H-M   'P 1'
#
loop_
_entity.id
_entity.type
_entity.pdbx_description
1 polymer ?
#
loop_
_entity_poly.entity_id
_entity_poly.type
_entity_poly.pdbx_seq_one_letter_code
_entity_poly.pdbx_strand_id
1 'polypeptide(L)'
;MGHNDHINMELSEDIDSLFDDGYLDKMEHAKALGVAQQVIHQGFESLSPKQKALYEAVVEPALKKQGEQRRINEMITSNPD
;
A
#
# COMPACT_ATOMS: atom_id res chain seq x y z
N MET A 1 -13.31 14.99 22.83
CA MET A 1 -13.86 13.76 22.22
C MET A 1 -12.91 13.38 21.10
N GLY A 2 -11.91 12.55 21.40
CA GLY A 2 -10.91 12.13 20.42
C GLY A 2 -11.48 10.97 19.62
N HIS A 3 -11.91 11.23 18.39
CA HIS A 3 -12.32 10.16 17.52
C HIS A 3 -11.11 9.30 17.19
N ASN A 4 -11.32 8.00 17.33
CA ASN A 4 -10.38 6.93 17.09
C ASN A 4 -10.19 6.79 15.57
N ASP A 5 -9.74 7.85 14.90
CA ASP A 5 -9.45 7.86 13.47
C ASP A 5 -8.10 7.19 13.28
N HIS A 6 -8.08 5.86 13.49
CA HIS A 6 -7.02 4.96 13.10
C HIS A 6 -7.03 4.85 11.57
N ILE A 7 -6.88 5.97 10.88
CA ILE A 7 -6.40 5.97 9.51
C ILE A 7 -5.02 5.35 9.65
N ASN A 8 -4.83 4.17 9.04
CA ASN A 8 -3.53 3.51 9.04
C ASN A 8 -2.60 4.37 8.16
N MET A 9 -2.01 5.38 8.80
CA MET A 9 -1.26 6.45 8.14
C MET A 9 -0.04 5.85 7.45
N GLU A 10 0.59 4.86 8.08
CA GLU A 10 1.68 4.08 7.49
C GLU A 10 1.24 3.36 6.21
N LEU A 11 0.08 2.68 6.20
CA LEU A 11 -0.46 2.06 5.00
C LEU A 11 -0.80 3.08 3.90
N SER A 12 -1.26 4.28 4.29
CA SER A 12 -1.50 5.37 3.34
C SER A 12 -0.23 5.86 2.68
N GLU A 13 0.84 6.02 3.44
CA GLU A 13 2.15 6.43 2.94
C GLU A 13 2.79 5.35 2.07
N ASP A 14 2.67 4.07 2.46
CA ASP A 14 3.17 2.95 1.68
C ASP A 14 2.43 2.82 0.35
N ILE A 15 1.11 2.99 0.34
CA ILE A 15 0.31 2.98 -0.90
C ILE A 15 0.68 4.16 -1.78
N ASP A 16 0.80 5.38 -1.26
CA ASP A 16 1.18 6.53 -2.10
C ASP A 16 2.59 6.35 -2.69
N SER A 17 3.53 5.84 -1.88
CA SER A 17 4.89 5.51 -2.32
C SER A 17 4.90 4.47 -3.46
N LEU A 18 4.02 3.46 -3.44
CA LEU A 18 4.00 2.45 -4.51
C LEU A 18 3.75 3.06 -5.89
N PHE A 19 2.93 4.09 -5.93
CA PHE A 19 2.60 4.76 -7.17
C PHE A 19 3.59 5.88 -7.52
N ASP A 20 4.23 6.49 -6.54
CA ASP A 20 5.26 7.51 -6.74
C ASP A 20 6.58 6.89 -7.24
N ASP A 21 7.00 5.79 -6.64
CA ASP A 21 8.20 5.02 -7.00
C ASP A 21 8.01 4.21 -8.30
N GLY A 22 6.78 4.18 -8.83
CA GLY A 22 6.44 3.54 -10.11
C GLY A 22 6.25 2.03 -10.04
N TYR A 23 6.09 1.43 -8.85
CA TYR A 23 5.73 0.01 -8.71
C TYR A 23 4.34 -0.29 -9.25
N LEU A 24 3.44 0.69 -9.21
CA LEU A 24 2.12 0.64 -9.81
C LEU A 24 1.85 1.89 -10.64
N ASP A 25 1.35 1.70 -11.85
CA ASP A 25 0.93 2.82 -12.70
C ASP A 25 -0.45 3.35 -12.23
N LYS A 26 -0.51 4.64 -11.85
CA LYS A 26 -1.74 5.29 -11.36
C LYS A 26 -2.86 5.26 -12.40
N MET A 27 -2.55 5.29 -13.69
CA MET A 27 -3.56 5.30 -14.76
C MET A 27 -4.11 3.90 -15.04
N GLU A 28 -3.26 2.87 -15.12
CA GLU A 28 -3.74 1.48 -15.31
C GLU A 28 -4.45 0.93 -14.06
N HIS A 29 -3.94 1.28 -12.87
CA HIS A 29 -4.39 0.68 -11.61
C HIS A 29 -5.20 1.63 -10.73
N ALA A 30 -5.79 2.68 -11.32
CA ALA A 30 -6.65 3.66 -10.63
C ALA A 30 -7.76 3.01 -9.77
N LYS A 31 -8.33 1.90 -10.24
CA LYS A 31 -9.35 1.13 -9.50
C LYS A 31 -8.77 0.46 -8.26
N ALA A 32 -7.56 -0.09 -8.37
CA ALA A 32 -6.87 -0.71 -7.24
C ALA A 32 -6.47 0.36 -6.22
N LEU A 33 -6.03 1.54 -6.67
CA LEU A 33 -5.76 2.70 -5.81
C LEU A 33 -7.00 3.10 -5.00
N GLY A 34 -8.16 3.25 -5.65
CA GLY A 34 -9.40 3.59 -4.96
C GLY A 34 -9.82 2.53 -3.93
N VAL A 35 -9.63 1.25 -4.25
CA VAL A 35 -9.86 0.15 -3.30
C VAL A 35 -8.88 0.24 -2.12
N ALA A 36 -7.60 0.52 -2.37
CA ALA A 36 -6.59 0.64 -1.34
C ALA A 36 -6.84 1.82 -0.40
N GLN A 37 -7.26 2.96 -0.94
CA GLN A 37 -7.74 4.11 -0.16
C GLN A 37 -8.97 3.76 0.69
N GLN A 38 -9.91 2.99 0.14
CA GLN A 38 -11.06 2.52 0.92
C GLN A 38 -10.63 1.64 2.11
N VAL A 39 -9.62 0.78 1.94
CA VAL A 39 -9.03 -0.02 3.03
C VAL A 39 -8.42 0.87 4.11
N ILE A 40 -7.71 1.94 3.73
CA ILE A 40 -7.09 2.89 4.67
C ILE A 40 -8.15 3.57 5.55
N HIS A 41 -9.29 3.95 4.97
CA HIS A 41 -10.34 4.69 5.69
C HIS A 41 -11.35 3.79 6.42
N GLN A 42 -11.65 2.62 5.86
CA GLN A 42 -12.77 1.77 6.33
C GLN A 42 -12.34 0.36 6.73
N GLY A 43 -11.07 0.01 6.55
CA GLY A 43 -10.55 -1.33 6.78
C GLY A 43 -10.84 -2.30 5.64
N PHE A 44 -10.06 -3.37 5.58
CA PHE A 44 -10.16 -4.41 4.55
C PHE A 44 -11.51 -5.14 4.57
N GLU A 45 -12.15 -5.23 5.74
CA GLU A 45 -13.44 -5.90 5.91
C GLU A 45 -14.58 -5.18 5.19
N SER A 46 -14.47 -3.87 4.99
CA SER A 46 -15.44 -3.05 4.25
C SER A 46 -15.44 -3.33 2.74
N LEU A 47 -14.40 -4.00 2.21
CA LEU A 47 -14.32 -4.32 0.80
C LEU A 47 -15.30 -5.42 0.38
N SER A 48 -15.92 -5.23 -0.79
CA SER A 48 -16.64 -6.30 -1.48
C SER A 48 -15.68 -7.40 -1.94
N PRO A 49 -16.15 -8.66 -2.14
CA PRO A 49 -15.29 -9.77 -2.55
C PRO A 49 -14.52 -9.51 -3.85
N LYS A 50 -15.10 -8.79 -4.81
CA LYS A 50 -14.41 -8.37 -6.04
C LYS A 50 -13.30 -7.33 -5.78
N GLN A 51 -13.51 -6.44 -4.81
CA GLN A 51 -12.50 -5.45 -4.42
C GLN A 51 -11.37 -6.10 -3.63
N LYS A 52 -11.67 -7.06 -2.74
CA LYS A 52 -10.67 -7.88 -2.04
C LYS A 52 -9.78 -8.62 -3.03
N ALA A 53 -10.39 -9.34 -3.98
CA ALA A 53 -9.63 -10.02 -5.03
C ALA A 53 -8.74 -9.07 -5.86
N LEU A 54 -9.20 -7.85 -6.14
CA LEU A 54 -8.39 -6.84 -6.84
C LEU A 54 -7.23 -6.34 -5.98
N TYR A 55 -7.49 -6.10 -4.69
CA TYR A 55 -6.47 -5.68 -3.73
C TYR A 55 -5.40 -6.76 -3.57
N GLU A 56 -5.80 -8.02 -3.37
CA GLU A 56 -4.90 -9.17 -3.24
C GLU A 56 -4.13 -9.45 -4.54
N ALA A 57 -4.73 -9.24 -5.71
CA ALA A 57 -4.07 -9.49 -7.00
C ALA A 57 -3.07 -8.39 -7.41
N VAL A 58 -3.29 -7.14 -6.97
CA VAL A 58 -2.55 -5.96 -7.47
C VAL A 58 -1.79 -5.25 -6.34
N VAL A 59 -2.50 -4.87 -5.28
CA VAL A 59 -1.97 -4.02 -4.21
C VAL A 59 -1.06 -4.80 -3.28
N GLU A 60 -1.48 -5.99 -2.86
CA GLU A 60 -0.70 -6.87 -1.98
C GLU A 60 0.67 -7.24 -2.55
N PRO A 61 0.82 -7.74 -3.80
CA PRO A 61 2.14 -8.05 -4.36
C PRO A 61 3.00 -6.81 -4.55
N ALA A 62 2.40 -5.64 -4.83
CA ALA A 62 3.13 -4.39 -4.96
C ALA A 62 3.71 -3.95 -3.60
N LEU A 63 2.90 -3.93 -2.54
CA LEU A 63 3.33 -3.63 -1.16
C LEU A 63 4.47 -4.57 -0.72
N LYS A 64 4.36 -5.86 -1.05
CA LYS A 64 5.38 -6.85 -0.70
C LYS A 64 6.72 -6.58 -1.39
N LYS A 65 6.69 -6.20 -2.67
CA LYS A 65 7.89 -5.80 -3.42
C LYS A 65 8.54 -4.55 -2.83
N GLN A 66 7.76 -3.52 -2.50
CA GLN A 66 8.27 -2.30 -1.87
C GLN A 66 8.93 -2.59 -0.53
N GLY A 67 8.29 -3.39 0.34
CA GLY A 67 8.87 -3.79 1.62
C GLY A 67 10.17 -4.58 1.48
N GLU A 68 10.26 -5.45 0.47
CA GLU A 68 11.49 -6.20 0.18
C GLU A 68 12.61 -5.30 -0.33
N GLN A 69 12.30 -4.33 -1.21
CA GLN A 69 13.27 -3.35 -1.70
C GLN A 69 13.78 -2.42 -0.58
N ARG A 70 12.91 -1.95 0.31
CA ARG A 70 13.32 -1.18 1.50
C ARG A 70 14.31 -1.97 2.35
N ARG A 71 14.01 -3.24 2.65
CA ARG A 71 14.89 -4.12 3.43
C ARG A 71 16.25 -4.33 2.78
N ILE A 72 16.28 -4.52 1.46
CA ILE A 72 17.54 -4.65 0.70
C ILE A 72 18.35 -3.35 0.81
N ASN A 73 17.71 -2.20 0.62
CA ASN A 73 18.37 -0.90 0.72
C ASN A 73 18.89 -0.61 2.14
N GLU A 74 18.13 -0.98 3.18
CA GLU A 74 18.57 -0.88 4.58
C GLU A 74 19.80 -1.75 4.85
N MET A 75 19.85 -2.98 4.34
CA MET A 75 21.05 -3.83 4.45
C MET A 75 22.28 -3.24 3.75
N ILE A 76 22.09 -2.59 2.58
CA ILE A 76 23.18 -1.97 1.82
C ILE A 76 23.68 -0.69 2.52
N THR A 77 22.78 0.11 3.10
CA THR A 77 23.13 1.39 3.74
C THR A 77 23.62 1.24 5.18
N SER A 78 23.20 0.17 5.89
CA SER A 78 23.60 -0.11 7.27
C SER A 78 24.96 -0.80 7.40
N ASN A 79 25.66 -1.03 6.29
CA ASN A 79 27.08 -1.39 6.27
C ASN A 79 27.92 -0.25 5.67
N PRO A 80 28.04 0.91 6.35
CA PRO A 80 29.14 1.81 6.07
C PRO A 80 30.44 1.14 6.53
N ASP A 81 31.47 1.17 5.68
CA ASP A 81 32.86 0.77 6.00
C ASP A 81 33.35 1.26 7.38
#